data_AF-A0A3M4AMF3-F1
#
_entry.id   AF-A0A3M4AMF3-F1
#
_cell.length_a   1.000
_cell.length_b   1.000
_cell.length_c   1.000
_cell.angle_alpha   90.00
_cell.angle_beta   90.00
_cell.angle_gamma   90.00
#
_symmetry.space_group_name_H-M   'P 1'
#
loop_
_entity.id
_entity.type
_entity.pdbx_description
1 polymer ?
#
loop_
_entity_poly.entity_id
_entity_poly.type
_entity_poly.pdbx_seq_one_letter_code
_entity_poly.pdbx_strand_id
1 'polypeptide(L)'
;MSHGADNFYTSDKVVAQKVLFNNQYKMKVAGNLFIPKGSNPNVKAPAIIVGHPMGAVKEQSANLYAQKLAEQGFITLSLDLSS
;
A
#
# COMPACT_ATOMS: atom_id res chain seq x y z
N MET A 1 -22.44 13.81 13.47
CA MET A 1 -21.48 12.70 13.69
C MET A 1 -20.10 13.23 13.30
N SER A 2 -19.20 13.40 14.27
CA SER A 2 -17.91 14.06 14.09
C SER A 2 -17.03 13.25 13.15
N HIS A 3 -16.71 13.82 11.98
CA HIS A 3 -15.64 13.31 11.13
C HIS A 3 -14.32 13.75 11.77
N GLY A 4 -13.92 13.03 12.83
CA GLY A 4 -12.64 13.21 13.48
C GLY A 4 -11.53 13.01 12.46
N ALA A 5 -10.48 13.82 12.56
CA ALA A 5 -9.27 13.67 11.78
C ALA A 5 -8.58 12.34 12.12
N ASP A 6 -9.06 11.25 11.53
CA ASP A 6 -8.37 9.97 11.57
C ASP A 6 -7.21 10.05 10.58
N ASN A 7 -6.01 10.33 11.08
CA ASN A 7 -4.76 10.30 10.30
C ASN A 7 -4.45 8.90 9.71
N PHE A 8 -5.32 7.92 9.92
CA PHE A 8 -5.18 6.52 9.54
C PHE A 8 -6.40 6.06 8.74
N TYR A 9 -6.59 6.62 7.54
CA TYR A 9 -7.61 6.16 6.61
C TYR A 9 -7.47 4.66 6.37
N THR A 10 -8.56 3.91 6.55
CA THR A 10 -8.66 2.49 6.21
C THR A 10 -9.90 2.23 5.39
N SER A 11 -9.71 1.62 4.22
CA SER A 11 -10.78 1.27 3.30
C SER A 11 -11.38 -0.10 3.60
N ASP A 12 -12.71 -0.17 3.70
CA ASP A 12 -13.43 -1.44 3.79
C ASP A 12 -13.42 -2.23 2.48
N LYS A 13 -12.96 -1.64 1.37
CA LYS A 13 -12.91 -2.30 0.05
C LYS A 13 -11.56 -2.95 -0.24
N VAL A 14 -10.58 -2.77 0.63
CA VAL A 14 -9.18 -3.15 0.38
C VAL A 14 -8.66 -3.96 1.57
N VAL A 15 -7.87 -4.99 1.29
CA VAL A 15 -7.06 -5.69 2.28
C VAL A 15 -5.67 -5.09 2.25
N ALA A 16 -5.23 -4.53 3.37
CA ALA A 16 -3.86 -4.07 3.55
C ALA A 16 -3.04 -5.16 4.25
N GLN A 17 -1.88 -5.49 3.70
CA GLN A 17 -0.97 -6.49 4.23
C GLN A 17 0.44 -5.92 4.30
N LYS A 18 1.07 -6.01 5.47
CA LYS A 18 2.51 -5.75 5.60
C LYS A 18 3.27 -6.89 4.92
N VAL A 19 4.20 -6.54 4.03
CA VAL A 19 5.04 -7.49 3.31
C VAL A 19 6.51 -7.18 3.54
N LEU A 20 7.30 -8.25 3.58
CA LEU A 20 8.76 -8.20 3.63
C LEU A 20 9.28 -9.08 2.51
N PHE A 21 10.14 -8.54 1.66
CA PHE A 21 10.70 -9.27 0.54
C PHE A 21 12.14 -8.84 0.26
N ASN A 22 12.90 -9.70 -0.41
CA ASN A 22 14.25 -9.36 -0.82
C ASN A 22 14.21 -8.63 -2.16
N ASN A 23 14.92 -7.52 -2.28
CA ASN A 23 15.17 -6.90 -3.57
C ASN A 23 16.28 -7.64 -4.34
N GLN A 24 16.59 -7.17 -5.55
CA GLN A 24 17.64 -7.75 -6.41
C GLN A 24 19.04 -7.78 -5.77
N TYR A 25 19.29 -6.95 -4.75
CA TYR A 25 20.55 -6.88 -3.98
C TYR A 25 20.51 -7.74 -2.71
N LYS A 26 19.50 -8.59 -2.54
CA LYS A 26 19.27 -9.40 -1.33
C LYS A 26 19.07 -8.59 -0.05
N MET A 27 18.73 -7.30 -0.17
CA MET A 27 18.34 -6.49 0.97
C MET A 27 16.87 -6.70 1.27
N LYS A 28 16.52 -6.81 2.57
CA LYS A 28 15.13 -6.87 3.01
C LYS A 28 14.48 -5.50 2.83
N VAL A 29 13.37 -5.47 2.12
CA VAL A 29 12.54 -4.29 1.91
C VAL A 29 11.20 -4.55 2.57
N ALA A 30 10.74 -3.58 3.36
CA ALA A 30 9.40 -3.57 3.93
C ALA A 30 8.46 -2.79 2.99
N GLY A 31 7.18 -3.15 3.03
CA GLY A 31 6.15 -2.42 2.29
C GLY A 31 4.75 -2.80 2.72
N ASN A 32 3.77 -2.07 2.21
CA ASN A 32 2.35 -2.37 2.41
C ASN A 32 1.72 -2.70 1.07
N LEU A 33 1.22 -3.93 0.96
CA LEU A 33 0.48 -4.43 -0.18
C LEU A 33 -1.02 -4.18 0.06
N PHE A 34 -1.69 -3.57 -0.91
CA PHE A 34 -3.11 -3.29 -0.91
C PHE A 34 -3.78 -4.06 -2.04
N ILE A 35 -4.72 -4.92 -1.67
CA ILE A 35 -5.44 -5.80 -2.60
C ILE A 35 -6.94 -5.47 -2.53
N PRO A 36 -7.61 -5.19 -3.65
CA PRO A 36 -9.05 -5.03 -3.67
C PRO A 36 -9.74 -6.30 -3.14
N LYS A 37 -10.74 -6.15 -2.27
CA LYS A 37 -11.53 -7.29 -1.81
C LYS A 37 -12.27 -7.91 -3.00
N GLY A 38 -12.23 -9.24 -3.09
CA GLY A 38 -12.81 -9.97 -4.22
C GLY A 38 -11.88 -10.14 -5.43
N SER A 39 -10.64 -9.62 -5.38
CA SER A 39 -9.63 -9.96 -6.39
C SER A 39 -9.33 -11.46 -6.41
N ASN A 40 -9.33 -12.06 -7.60
CA ASN A 40 -8.96 -13.47 -7.78
C ASN A 40 -7.43 -13.60 -7.87
N PRO A 41 -6.76 -14.32 -6.95
CA PRO A 41 -5.30 -14.46 -6.95
C PRO A 41 -4.77 -15.26 -8.15
N ASN A 42 -5.62 -16.00 -8.86
CA ASN A 42 -5.23 -16.80 -10.01
C ASN A 42 -5.30 -16.03 -11.34
N VAL A 43 -5.69 -14.75 -11.31
CA VAL A 43 -5.82 -13.90 -12.49
C VAL A 43 -4.80 -12.77 -12.43
N LYS A 44 -4.16 -12.46 -13.56
CA LYS A 44 -3.28 -11.29 -13.65
C LYS A 44 -4.09 -10.01 -13.43
N ALA A 45 -3.71 -9.23 -12.42
CA ALA A 45 -4.31 -7.94 -12.12
C ALA A 45 -3.32 -6.80 -12.44
N PRO A 46 -3.82 -5.63 -12.84
CA PRO A 46 -2.96 -4.46 -12.99
C PRO A 46 -2.42 -4.03 -11.62
N ALA A 47 -1.13 -3.70 -11.57
CA ALA A 47 -0.45 -3.34 -10.34
C ALA A 47 0.31 -2.02 -10.44
N ILE A 48 0.34 -1.25 -9.35
CA ILE A 48 1.04 0.04 -9.25
C ILE A 48 1.97 0.02 -8.03
N ILE A 49 3.24 0.35 -8.25
CA ILE A 49 4.19 0.61 -7.16
C ILE A 49 4.12 2.10 -6.82
N VAL A 50 3.88 2.41 -5.56
CA VAL A 50 3.89 3.77 -5.05
C VAL A 50 5.18 3.96 -4.25
N GLY A 51 6.05 4.86 -4.69
CA GLY A 51 7.30 5.20 -4.01
C GLY A 51 7.22 6.54 -3.31
N HIS A 52 8.00 6.70 -2.24
CA HIS A 52 8.03 7.92 -1.41
C HIS A 52 9.48 8.35 -1.21
N PRO A 53 9.78 9.65 -1.35
CA PRO A 53 11.05 10.18 -0.86
C PRO A 53 11.14 9.97 0.67
N MET A 54 12.34 9.73 1.19
CA MET A 54 12.60 9.53 2.64
C MET A 54 11.85 10.54 3.53
N GLY A 55 11.16 10.04 4.55
CA GLY A 55 10.50 10.82 5.61
C GLY A 55 9.15 10.26 6.05
N ALA A 56 8.95 10.05 7.35
CA ALA A 56 7.78 9.38 7.96
C ALA A 56 6.40 9.95 7.57
N VAL A 57 6.29 11.25 7.27
CA VAL A 57 5.02 11.86 6.83
C VAL A 57 4.71 11.48 5.38
N LYS A 58 5.74 11.30 4.55
CA LYS A 58 5.59 10.89 3.15
C LYS A 58 5.16 9.43 3.06
N GLU A 59 5.60 8.58 4.00
CA GLU A 59 5.14 7.20 4.17
C GLU A 59 3.66 7.09 4.58
N GLN A 60 3.07 8.13 5.17
CA GLN A 60 1.62 8.13 5.39
C GLN A 60 0.86 8.53 4.14
N SER A 61 1.34 9.57 3.43
CA SER A 61 0.77 9.97 2.13
C SER A 61 0.82 8.81 1.13
N ALA A 62 1.90 8.05 1.16
CA ALA A 62 2.11 6.83 0.41
C ALA A 62 0.97 5.83 0.43
N ASN A 63 0.66 5.42 1.66
CA ASN A 63 -0.29 4.38 1.96
C ASN A 63 -1.68 4.88 1.59
N LEU A 64 -1.95 6.17 1.81
CA LEU A 64 -3.18 6.80 1.37
C LEU A 64 -3.37 6.71 -0.16
N TYR A 65 -2.35 7.10 -0.95
CA TYR A 65 -2.44 7.00 -2.41
C TYR A 65 -2.55 5.56 -2.89
N ALA A 66 -1.75 4.66 -2.32
CA ALA A 66 -1.78 3.23 -2.64
C ALA A 66 -3.18 2.65 -2.36
N GLN A 67 -3.77 2.96 -1.22
CA GLN A 67 -5.09 2.49 -0.84
C GLN A 67 -6.20 3.08 -1.72
N LYS A 68 -6.13 4.37 -2.07
CA LYS A 68 -7.10 5.01 -2.98
C LYS A 68 -7.05 4.43 -4.39
N LEU A 69 -5.86 4.12 -4.89
CA LEU A 69 -5.71 3.43 -6.18
C LEU A 69 -6.21 1.97 -6.09
N ALA A 70 -6.01 1.30 -4.96
CA ALA A 70 -6.55 -0.03 -4.77
C ALA A 70 -8.09 -0.06 -4.73
N GLU A 71 -8.72 0.99 -4.21
CA GLU A 71 -10.18 1.15 -4.32
C GLU A 71 -10.68 1.26 -5.76
N GLN A 72 -9.83 1.66 -6.70
CA GLN A 72 -10.15 1.74 -8.13
C GLN A 72 -9.85 0.43 -8.88
N GLY A 73 -9.47 -0.65 -8.18
CA GLY A 73 -9.28 -1.98 -8.76
C GLY A 73 -7.83 -2.35 -9.08
N PHE A 74 -6.86 -1.52 -8.74
CA PHE A 74 -5.44 -1.86 -8.86
C PHE A 74 -4.95 -2.65 -7.65
N ILE A 75 -4.00 -3.57 -7.85
CA ILE A 75 -3.18 -4.03 -6.72
C ILE A 75 -2.08 -2.99 -6.52
N THR A 76 -1.86 -2.50 -5.31
CA THR A 76 -0.82 -1.49 -5.08
C THR A 76 0.16 -1.91 -4.00
N LEU A 77 1.42 -1.53 -4.17
CA LEU A 77 2.46 -1.75 -3.18
C LEU A 77 3.13 -0.42 -2.87
N SER A 78 3.07 0.02 -1.62
CA SER A 78 3.92 1.09 -1.12
C SER A 78 5.17 0.50 -0.50
N LEU A 79 6.32 1.13 -0.77
CA LEU A 79 7.59 0.73 -0.18
C LEU A 79 7.85 1.57 1.07
N ASP A 80 8.19 0.91 2.15
CA ASP A 80 8.64 1.54 3.38
C ASP A 80 10.18 1.56 3.32
N LEU A 81 10.74 2.75 3.11
CA LEU A 81 12.19 2.97 3.19
C LEU A 81 12.57 3.17 4.66
N SER A 82 12.24 2.18 5.49
CA SER A 82 12.69 2.14 6.87
C SER A 82 14.22 1.98 6.84
N SER A 83 14.91 2.93 7.49
CA SER A 83 16.38 3.03 7.51
C SER A 83 17.05 1.82 8.16
#